data_AF-A0A6N8FJ00-F1
#
_entry.id   AF-A0A6N8FJ00-F1
#
_cell.length_a   1.000
_cell.length_b   1.000
_cell.length_c   1.000
_cell.angle_alpha   90.00
_cell.angle_beta   90.00
_cell.angle_gamma   90.00
#
_symmetry.space_group_name_H-M   'P 1'
#
loop_
_entity.id
_entity.type
_entity.pdbx_description
1 polymer ?
#
loop_
_entity_poly.entity_id
_entity_poly.type
_entity_poly.pdbx_seq_one_letter_code
_entity_poly.pdbx_strand_id
1 'polypeptide(L)'
;MKILFICTGNTCRSPMAEALLKHKLPNAEVKSAGIFAAENQQANNNAMEALKQKNISFEHRSQAVSDKLLNWADIILTMTTQYKQSLIMQYPNYQNKYYTLKEFVSEADKEVWEELKKRYADFEEKRSTFIQENQHKLDNIVLDQKLRDYLQEDMEKIQQLERSLINYDISDPFGGNLQTYQNTLKELDQHIDLLIKKIK
;
A
#
# COMPACT_ATOMS: atom_id res chain seq x y z
N MET A 1 8.04 17.75 -2.45
CA MET A 1 7.40 16.55 -1.88
C MET A 1 8.20 15.33 -2.32
N LYS A 2 8.63 14.52 -1.37
CA LYS A 2 9.48 13.34 -1.55
C LYS A 2 8.64 12.06 -1.53
N ILE A 3 8.66 11.31 -2.61
CA ILE A 3 7.82 10.13 -2.83
C ILE A 3 8.69 8.87 -2.86
N LEU A 4 8.35 7.85 -2.07
CA LEU A 4 9.03 6.56 -2.06
C LEU A 4 8.07 5.45 -2.51
N PHE A 5 8.37 4.79 -3.63
CA PHE A 5 7.62 3.62 -4.09
C PHE A 5 8.19 2.32 -3.51
N ILE A 6 7.33 1.44 -2.99
CA ILE A 6 7.76 0.17 -2.39
C ILE A 6 7.08 -1.03 -3.03
N CYS A 7 7.86 -2.03 -3.42
CA CYS A 7 7.38 -3.37 -3.77
C CYS A 7 8.16 -4.45 -3.01
N THR A 8 8.19 -5.69 -3.51
CA THR A 8 8.91 -6.81 -2.88
C THR A 8 10.42 -6.69 -3.07
N GLY A 9 10.90 -6.93 -4.29
CA GLY A 9 12.33 -7.05 -4.60
C GLY A 9 12.96 -5.79 -5.19
N ASN A 10 12.17 -4.72 -5.41
CA ASN A 10 12.61 -3.51 -6.09
C ASN A 10 13.22 -3.74 -7.48
N THR A 11 12.64 -4.66 -8.26
CA THR A 11 13.11 -4.96 -9.64
C THR A 11 12.02 -4.81 -10.71
N CYS A 12 10.72 -4.87 -10.34
CA CYS A 12 9.62 -4.79 -11.30
C CYS A 12 8.77 -3.52 -11.10
N ARG A 13 7.77 -3.57 -10.20
CA ARG A 13 6.73 -2.54 -10.06
C ARG A 13 7.23 -1.19 -9.56
N SER A 14 7.95 -1.14 -8.42
CA SER A 14 8.40 0.14 -7.85
C SER A 14 9.44 0.89 -8.72
N PRO A 15 10.38 0.21 -9.41
CA PRO A 15 11.24 0.86 -10.41
C PRO A 15 10.45 1.45 -11.59
N MET A 16 9.45 0.72 -12.10
CA MET A 16 8.58 1.24 -13.17
C MET A 16 7.80 2.49 -12.73
N ALA A 17 7.27 2.48 -11.50
CA ALA A 17 6.55 3.63 -10.95
C ALA A 17 7.46 4.86 -10.78
N GLU A 18 8.69 4.67 -10.29
CA GLU A 18 9.70 5.71 -10.18
C GLU A 18 10.06 6.30 -11.55
N ALA A 19 10.32 5.44 -12.54
CA ALA A 19 10.65 5.84 -13.91
C ALA A 19 9.53 6.67 -14.55
N LEU A 20 8.28 6.21 -14.43
CA LEU A 20 7.09 6.91 -14.95
C LEU A 20 6.93 8.29 -14.30
N LEU A 21 7.06 8.39 -12.97
CA LEU A 21 6.91 9.65 -12.27
C LEU A 21 8.02 10.64 -12.64
N LYS A 22 9.29 10.20 -12.68
CA LYS A 22 10.42 11.03 -13.13
C LYS A 22 10.24 11.53 -14.56
N HIS A 23 9.75 10.66 -15.45
CA HIS A 23 9.51 11.03 -16.84
C HIS A 23 8.44 12.13 -16.98
N LYS A 24 7.33 11.99 -16.25
CA LYS A 24 6.20 12.95 -16.31
C LYS A 24 6.39 14.20 -15.47
N LEU A 25 7.19 14.11 -14.41
CA LEU A 25 7.48 15.20 -13.49
C LEU A 25 8.99 15.20 -13.14
N PRO A 26 9.85 15.75 -14.02
CA PRO A 26 11.31 15.67 -13.87
C PRO A 26 11.87 16.27 -12.57
N ASN A 27 11.16 17.25 -12.00
CA ASN A 27 11.53 17.90 -10.75
C ASN A 27 11.01 17.16 -9.50
N ALA A 28 10.32 16.02 -9.66
CA ALA A 28 9.85 15.22 -8.55
C ALA A 28 11.03 14.56 -7.82
N GLU A 29 11.07 14.71 -6.51
CA GLU A 29 11.97 13.94 -5.66
C GLU A 29 11.35 12.56 -5.44
N VAL A 30 11.78 11.56 -6.22
CA VAL A 30 11.25 10.20 -6.15
C VAL A 30 12.35 9.15 -6.09
N LYS A 31 12.10 8.12 -5.28
CA LYS A 31 12.93 6.92 -5.14
C LYS A 31 12.04 5.68 -5.11
N SER A 32 12.65 4.51 -5.28
CA SER A 32 12.01 3.23 -5.04
C SER A 32 12.87 2.32 -4.16
N ALA A 33 12.20 1.42 -3.43
CA ALA A 33 12.81 0.40 -2.59
C ALA A 33 11.98 -0.90 -2.58
N GLY A 34 12.49 -1.92 -1.90
CA GLY A 34 11.81 -3.19 -1.72
C GLY A 34 11.98 -3.74 -0.31
N ILE A 35 10.93 -4.36 0.21
CA ILE A 35 10.92 -4.92 1.57
C ILE A 35 11.87 -6.13 1.68
N PHE A 36 12.02 -6.88 0.60
CA PHE A 36 12.90 -8.04 0.49
C PHE A 36 13.82 -7.89 -0.72
N ALA A 37 14.42 -6.72 -0.89
CA ALA A 37 15.31 -6.44 -2.01
C ALA A 37 16.73 -6.91 -1.71
N ALA A 38 17.33 -7.63 -2.66
CA ALA A 38 18.79 -7.69 -2.75
C ALA A 38 19.32 -6.32 -3.22
N GLU A 39 20.54 -5.95 -2.81
CA GLU A 39 21.13 -4.69 -3.22
C GLU A 39 21.73 -4.74 -4.63
N ASN A 40 21.74 -3.60 -5.31
CA ASN A 40 22.45 -3.35 -6.57
C ASN A 40 22.05 -4.24 -7.76
N GLN A 41 20.87 -4.85 -7.74
CA GLN A 41 20.32 -5.52 -8.92
C GLN A 41 19.73 -4.52 -9.90
N GLN A 42 19.85 -4.83 -11.19
CA GLN A 42 19.12 -4.09 -12.22
C GLN A 42 17.62 -4.36 -12.13
N ALA A 43 16.82 -3.48 -12.72
CA ALA A 43 15.42 -3.78 -12.94
C ALA A 43 15.27 -5.02 -13.84
N ASN A 44 14.15 -5.73 -13.71
CA ASN A 44 13.85 -6.89 -14.52
C ASN A 44 13.88 -6.52 -16.01
N ASN A 45 14.43 -7.39 -16.85
CA ASN A 45 14.56 -7.14 -18.29
C ASN A 45 13.23 -6.78 -18.96
N ASN A 46 12.13 -7.44 -18.60
CA ASN A 46 10.81 -7.12 -19.16
C ASN A 46 10.29 -5.76 -18.67
N ALA A 47 10.63 -5.35 -17.45
CA ALA A 47 10.30 -4.01 -16.94
C ALA A 47 11.08 -2.93 -17.70
N MET A 48 12.38 -3.15 -17.94
CA MET A 48 13.22 -2.25 -18.73
C MET A 48 12.73 -2.16 -20.18
N GLU A 49 12.41 -3.28 -20.80
CA GLU A 49 11.90 -3.32 -22.18
C GLU A 49 10.53 -2.63 -22.30
N ALA A 50 9.61 -2.87 -21.35
CA ALA A 50 8.31 -2.18 -21.34
C ALA A 50 8.45 -0.65 -21.21
N LEU A 51 9.39 -0.17 -20.38
CA LEU A 51 9.71 1.26 -20.26
C LEU A 51 10.34 1.82 -21.54
N LYS A 52 11.29 1.08 -22.13
CA LYS A 52 11.98 1.47 -23.36
C LYS A 52 11.01 1.66 -24.52
N GLN A 53 9.99 0.81 -24.64
CA GLN A 53 8.94 0.95 -25.67
C GLN A 53 8.08 2.21 -25.51
N LYS A 54 8.05 2.80 -24.30
CA LYS A 54 7.48 4.14 -24.05
C LYS A 54 8.50 5.28 -24.19
N ASN A 55 9.70 5.00 -24.71
CA ASN A 55 10.83 5.93 -24.78
C ASN A 55 11.29 6.46 -23.40
N ILE A 56 11.10 5.66 -22.35
CA ILE A 56 11.55 6.01 -20.99
C ILE A 56 12.85 5.26 -20.72
N SER A 57 13.96 6.00 -20.69
CA SER A 57 15.24 5.49 -20.19
C SER A 57 15.27 5.58 -18.66
N PHE A 58 15.68 4.51 -18.00
CA PHE A 58 15.75 4.46 -16.55
C PHE A 58 16.90 3.57 -16.08
N GLU A 59 17.88 4.19 -15.43
CA GLU A 59 18.92 3.44 -14.72
C GLU A 59 18.47 3.15 -13.30
N HIS A 60 18.44 1.87 -12.96
CA HIS A 60 17.97 1.38 -11.66
C HIS A 60 19.02 0.54 -10.95
N ARG A 61 19.09 0.69 -9.64
CA ARG A 61 19.75 -0.24 -8.74
C ARG A 61 18.83 -0.51 -7.56
N SER A 62 18.53 -1.79 -7.33
CA SER A 62 17.66 -2.20 -6.24
C SER A 62 18.27 -1.84 -4.89
N GLN A 63 17.41 -1.43 -3.95
CA GLN A 63 17.78 -1.15 -2.57
C GLN A 63 16.70 -1.64 -1.62
N ALA A 64 17.12 -2.11 -0.44
CA ALA A 64 16.20 -2.49 0.62
C ALA A 64 15.57 -1.26 1.28
N VAL A 65 14.36 -1.42 1.80
CA VAL A 65 13.76 -0.43 2.69
C VAL A 65 14.66 -0.24 3.91
N SER A 66 14.85 1.02 4.33
CA SER A 66 15.66 1.40 5.49
C SER A 66 15.08 2.64 6.16
N ASP A 67 15.37 2.84 7.45
CA ASP A 67 14.97 4.07 8.18
C ASP A 67 15.41 5.35 7.49
N LYS A 68 16.57 5.35 6.83
CA LYS A 68 17.05 6.51 6.06
C LYS A 68 16.10 6.86 4.92
N LEU A 69 15.57 5.88 4.20
CA LEU A 69 14.62 6.09 3.12
C LEU A 69 13.24 6.49 3.65
N LEU A 70 12.79 5.85 4.73
CA LEU A 70 11.51 6.14 5.38
C LEU A 70 11.47 7.56 5.99
N ASN A 71 12.59 8.00 6.57
CA ASN A 71 12.76 9.38 7.04
C ASN A 71 12.80 10.39 5.90
N TRP A 72 13.49 10.05 4.79
CA TRP A 72 13.58 10.93 3.63
C TRP A 72 12.22 11.17 2.96
N ALA A 73 11.34 10.18 2.94
CA ALA A 73 10.05 10.28 2.26
C ALA A 73 9.03 11.13 3.04
N ASP A 74 8.29 12.00 2.32
CA ASP A 74 7.09 12.65 2.84
C ASP A 74 5.89 11.69 2.73
N ILE A 75 5.86 10.90 1.65
CA ILE A 75 4.85 9.88 1.39
C ILE A 75 5.46 8.59 0.85
N ILE A 76 4.90 7.47 1.27
CA ILE A 76 5.38 6.14 0.96
C ILE A 76 4.23 5.34 0.33
N LEU A 77 4.42 4.98 -0.93
CA LEU A 77 3.40 4.37 -1.79
C LEU A 77 3.76 2.91 -2.09
N THR A 78 3.05 1.98 -1.47
CA THR A 78 3.25 0.55 -1.70
C THR A 78 2.47 0.06 -2.92
N MET A 79 2.97 -1.00 -3.54
CA MET A 79 2.27 -1.65 -4.66
C MET A 79 1.11 -2.55 -4.21
N THR A 80 1.09 -2.97 -2.94
CA THR A 80 0.03 -3.81 -2.39
C THR A 80 -0.27 -3.44 -0.94
N THR A 81 -1.47 -3.81 -0.49
CA THR A 81 -1.96 -3.67 0.88
C THR A 81 -1.15 -4.55 1.83
N GLN A 82 -0.77 -5.75 1.41
CA GLN A 82 0.08 -6.65 2.20
C GLN A 82 1.44 -6.01 2.54
N TYR A 83 2.07 -5.32 1.58
CA TYR A 83 3.34 -4.64 1.84
C TYR A 83 3.17 -3.40 2.72
N LYS A 84 2.04 -2.68 2.60
CA LYS A 84 1.68 -1.62 3.54
C LYS A 84 1.59 -2.15 4.97
N GLN A 85 0.85 -3.24 5.19
CA GLN A 85 0.71 -3.87 6.51
C GLN A 85 2.06 -4.34 7.07
N SER A 86 2.90 -4.94 6.23
CA SER A 86 4.25 -5.37 6.62
C SER A 86 5.11 -4.19 7.11
N LEU A 87 5.05 -3.04 6.43
CA LEU A 87 5.76 -1.83 6.85
C LEU A 87 5.23 -1.26 8.17
N ILE A 88 3.90 -1.26 8.38
CA ILE A 88 3.30 -0.80 9.64
C ILE A 88 3.81 -1.64 10.81
N MET A 89 3.92 -2.96 10.65
CA MET A 89 4.41 -3.85 11.70
C MET A 89 5.92 -3.69 11.94
N GLN A 90 6.73 -3.58 10.89
CA GLN A 90 8.20 -3.52 11.00
C GLN A 90 8.71 -2.12 11.38
N TYR A 91 8.02 -1.07 10.93
CA TYR A 91 8.43 0.34 11.05
C TYR A 91 7.26 1.23 11.50
N PRO A 92 6.69 1.01 12.69
CA PRO A 92 5.45 1.66 13.14
C PRO A 92 5.54 3.19 13.23
N ASN A 93 6.75 3.74 13.42
CA ASN A 93 6.97 5.18 13.56
C ASN A 93 6.63 6.01 12.32
N TYR A 94 6.44 5.40 11.15
CA TYR A 94 6.11 6.09 9.90
C TYR A 94 4.71 5.75 9.38
N GLN A 95 3.84 5.16 10.21
CA GLN A 95 2.51 4.70 9.81
C GLN A 95 1.66 5.75 9.10
N ASN A 96 1.82 7.02 9.47
CA ASN A 96 1.11 8.15 8.90
C ASN A 96 1.54 8.50 7.46
N LYS A 97 2.62 7.89 6.96
CA LYS A 97 3.13 8.09 5.59
C LYS A 97 2.78 6.95 4.65
N TYR A 98 2.27 5.83 5.14
CA TYR A 98 2.05 4.62 4.35
C TYR A 98 0.67 4.61 3.69
N TYR A 99 0.66 4.45 2.37
CA TYR A 99 -0.53 4.21 1.58
C TYR A 99 -0.20 3.22 0.48
N THR A 100 -1.18 2.49 -0.03
CA THR A 100 -1.00 1.89 -1.36
C THR A 100 -1.09 2.98 -2.43
N LEU A 101 -0.48 2.79 -3.60
CA LEU A 101 -0.60 3.75 -4.70
C LEU A 101 -2.07 4.01 -5.05
N LYS A 102 -2.88 2.95 -5.19
CA LYS A 102 -4.29 3.08 -5.55
C LYS A 102 -5.11 3.76 -4.46
N GLU A 103 -4.94 3.35 -3.21
CA GLU A 103 -5.60 3.99 -2.06
C GLU A 103 -5.29 5.49 -2.00
N PHE A 104 -4.03 5.87 -2.24
CA PHE A 104 -3.64 7.26 -2.17
C PHE A 104 -4.27 8.12 -3.26
N VAL A 105 -4.43 7.59 -4.47
CA VAL A 105 -4.93 8.37 -5.62
C VAL A 105 -6.41 8.20 -5.91
N SER A 106 -7.04 7.16 -5.36
CA SER A 106 -8.46 6.88 -5.55
C SER A 106 -9.32 7.81 -4.68
N GLU A 107 -10.44 8.26 -5.26
CA GLU A 107 -11.56 8.86 -4.52
C GLU A 107 -12.79 7.93 -4.51
N ALA A 108 -12.72 6.80 -5.23
CA ALA A 108 -13.88 5.96 -5.52
C ALA A 108 -14.48 5.27 -4.30
N ASP A 109 -13.67 5.03 -3.27
CA ASP A 109 -14.11 4.38 -2.04
C ASP A 109 -14.18 5.36 -0.87
N LYS A 110 -14.14 6.68 -1.10
CA LYS A 110 -14.11 7.66 -0.01
C LYS A 110 -15.29 7.47 0.94
N GLU A 111 -16.47 7.20 0.40
CA GLU A 111 -17.68 6.93 1.19
C GLU A 111 -17.58 5.60 1.96
N VAL A 112 -17.08 4.54 1.33
CA VAL A 112 -16.87 3.23 1.97
C VAL A 112 -15.81 3.33 3.08
N TRP A 113 -14.76 4.13 2.88
CA TRP A 113 -13.73 4.39 3.88
C TRP A 113 -14.23 5.20 5.07
N GLU A 114 -15.02 6.24 4.85
CA GLU A 114 -15.63 7.00 5.95
C GLU A 114 -16.60 6.14 6.75
N GLU A 115 -17.37 5.28 6.08
CA GLU A 115 -18.22 4.29 6.74
C GLU A 115 -17.39 3.25 7.51
N LEU A 116 -16.32 2.71 6.93
CA LEU A 116 -15.40 1.78 7.63
C LEU A 116 -14.79 2.42 8.87
N LYS A 117 -14.29 3.65 8.79
CA LYS A 117 -13.73 4.37 9.94
C LYS A 117 -14.76 4.50 11.06
N LYS A 118 -15.99 4.88 10.71
CA LYS A 118 -17.10 4.97 11.67
C LYS A 118 -17.39 3.61 12.32
N ARG A 119 -17.48 2.54 11.53
CA ARG A 119 -17.72 1.18 12.03
C ARG A 119 -16.62 0.69 12.95
N TYR A 120 -15.36 0.94 12.62
CA TYR A 120 -14.23 0.62 13.48
C TYR A 120 -14.25 1.41 14.79
N ALA A 121 -14.60 2.70 14.76
CA ALA A 121 -14.77 3.50 15.97
C ALA A 121 -15.89 2.96 16.88
N ASP A 122 -17.06 2.69 16.30
CA ASP A 122 -18.20 2.09 17.02
C ASP A 122 -17.83 0.71 17.60
N PHE A 123 -17.09 -0.11 16.85
CA PHE A 123 -16.61 -1.42 17.29
C PHE A 123 -15.67 -1.32 18.50
N GLU A 124 -14.70 -0.40 18.47
CA GLU A 124 -13.76 -0.17 19.58
C GLU A 124 -14.49 0.33 20.84
N GLU A 125 -15.45 1.24 20.68
CA GLU A 125 -16.28 1.74 21.79
C GLU A 125 -17.09 0.61 22.45
N LYS A 126 -17.77 -0.21 21.63
CA LYS A 126 -18.50 -1.39 22.09
C LYS A 126 -17.58 -2.38 22.81
N ARG A 127 -16.40 -2.68 22.24
CA ARG A 127 -15.42 -3.58 22.87
C ARG A 127 -14.98 -3.06 24.23
N SER A 128 -14.60 -1.78 24.30
CA SER A 128 -14.14 -1.14 25.53
C SER A 128 -15.21 -1.17 26.62
N THR A 129 -16.45 -0.82 26.26
CA THR A 129 -17.61 -0.82 27.18
C THR A 129 -17.88 -2.22 27.70
N PHE A 130 -17.96 -3.22 26.81
CA PHE A 130 -18.20 -4.60 27.19
C PHE A 130 -17.14 -5.14 28.15
N ILE A 131 -15.86 -4.88 27.87
CA ILE A 131 -14.75 -5.29 28.73
C ILE A 131 -14.87 -4.62 30.10
N GLN A 132 -15.03 -3.29 30.17
CA GLN A 132 -15.15 -2.59 31.46
C GLN A 132 -16.30 -3.13 32.32
N GLU A 133 -17.45 -3.43 31.72
CA GLU A 133 -18.63 -3.90 32.44
C GLU A 133 -18.52 -5.35 32.95
N ASN A 134 -17.70 -6.18 32.28
CA ASN A 134 -17.70 -7.63 32.47
C ASN A 134 -16.36 -8.21 32.96
N GLN A 135 -15.24 -7.49 32.84
CA GLN A 135 -13.89 -7.98 33.18
C GLN A 135 -13.74 -8.39 34.65
N HIS A 136 -14.51 -7.78 35.56
CA HIS A 136 -14.48 -8.11 36.99
C HIS A 136 -15.52 -9.17 37.38
N LYS A 137 -16.37 -9.59 36.44
CA LYS A 137 -17.52 -10.48 36.69
C LYS A 137 -17.35 -11.86 36.04
N LEU A 138 -16.49 -11.97 35.03
CA LEU A 138 -16.31 -13.17 34.24
C LEU A 138 -14.86 -13.65 34.29
N ASP A 139 -14.68 -14.97 34.17
CA ASP A 139 -13.38 -15.54 33.86
C ASP A 139 -12.93 -15.09 32.46
N ASN A 140 -11.62 -14.91 32.27
CA ASN A 140 -11.04 -14.42 31.03
C ASN A 140 -11.47 -15.23 29.80
N ILE A 141 -11.56 -16.56 29.89
CA ILE A 141 -11.93 -17.43 28.76
C ILE A 141 -13.39 -17.17 28.36
N VAL A 142 -14.27 -17.04 29.36
CA VAL A 142 -15.70 -16.80 29.16
C VAL A 142 -15.95 -15.38 28.66
N LEU A 143 -15.22 -14.40 29.20
CA LEU A 143 -15.25 -13.00 28.76
C LEU A 143 -14.91 -12.90 27.28
N ASP A 144 -13.82 -13.53 26.87
CA ASP A 144 -13.34 -13.56 25.48
C ASP A 144 -14.38 -14.15 24.53
N GLN A 145 -14.99 -15.27 24.92
CA GLN A 145 -16.02 -15.90 24.09
C GLN A 145 -17.25 -15.03 23.96
N LYS A 146 -17.77 -14.48 25.06
CA LYS A 146 -18.92 -13.58 25.01
C LYS A 146 -18.63 -12.29 24.25
N LEU A 147 -17.40 -11.77 24.36
CA LEU A 147 -16.99 -10.57 23.61
C LEU A 147 -16.98 -10.84 22.10
N ARG A 148 -16.48 -12.00 21.68
CA ARG A 148 -16.54 -12.42 20.28
C ARG A 148 -17.98 -12.53 19.78
N ASP A 149 -18.85 -13.18 20.53
CA ASP A 149 -20.26 -13.32 20.17
C ASP A 149 -20.96 -11.94 20.11
N TYR A 150 -20.65 -11.06 21.07
CA TYR A 150 -21.21 -9.70 21.15
C TYR A 150 -20.83 -8.82 19.95
N LEU A 151 -19.61 -8.98 19.44
CA LEU A 151 -19.06 -8.15 18.35
C LEU A 151 -19.16 -8.81 16.97
N GLN A 152 -19.73 -10.01 16.87
CA GLN A 152 -19.74 -10.79 15.64
C GLN A 152 -20.39 -10.03 14.46
N GLU A 153 -21.58 -9.47 14.67
CA GLU A 153 -22.32 -8.76 13.62
C GLU A 153 -21.57 -7.51 13.13
N ASP A 154 -20.93 -6.76 14.05
CA ASP A 154 -20.12 -5.60 13.70
C ASP A 154 -18.91 -6.02 12.85
N MET A 155 -18.25 -7.12 13.22
CA MET A 155 -17.11 -7.67 12.47
C MET A 155 -17.52 -8.18 11.08
N GLU A 156 -18.68 -8.83 10.95
CA GLU A 156 -19.21 -9.28 9.65
C GLU A 156 -19.48 -8.10 8.70
N LYS A 157 -20.07 -7.02 9.21
CA LYS A 157 -20.32 -5.79 8.42
C LYS A 157 -19.03 -5.10 7.99
N ILE A 158 -18.04 -5.01 8.89
CA ILE A 158 -16.71 -4.50 8.57
C ILE A 158 -16.09 -5.33 7.44
N GLN A 159 -16.09 -6.66 7.56
CA GLN A 159 -15.54 -7.55 6.53
C GLN A 159 -16.29 -7.43 5.19
N GLN A 160 -17.60 -7.22 5.21
CA GLN A 160 -18.38 -7.03 3.99
C GLN A 160 -18.01 -5.72 3.29
N LEU A 161 -17.88 -4.63 4.05
CA LEU A 161 -17.43 -3.33 3.53
C LEU A 161 -16.00 -3.43 2.99
N GLU A 162 -15.10 -4.11 3.69
CA GLU A 162 -13.72 -4.35 3.23
C GLU A 162 -13.67 -5.13 1.91
N ARG A 163 -14.56 -6.12 1.73
CA ARG A 163 -14.68 -6.86 0.46
C ARG A 163 -15.26 -6.02 -0.68
N SER A 164 -16.00 -4.96 -0.36
CA SER A 164 -16.56 -4.04 -1.35
C SER A 164 -15.57 -2.98 -1.82
N LEU A 165 -14.46 -2.79 -1.09
CA LEU A 165 -13.39 -1.90 -1.49
C LEU A 165 -12.76 -2.36 -2.81
N ILE A 166 -12.40 -1.40 -3.65
CA ILE A 166 -11.61 -1.66 -4.84
C ILE A 166 -10.30 -2.35 -4.44
N ASN A 167 -9.88 -3.34 -5.22
CA ASN A 167 -8.57 -3.93 -5.07
C ASN A 167 -7.47 -2.86 -5.26
N TYR A 168 -6.85 -2.46 -4.15
CA TYR A 168 -5.81 -1.46 -4.11
C TYR A 168 -4.42 -1.94 -4.52
N ASP A 169 -4.30 -3.21 -4.89
CA ASP A 169 -3.04 -3.80 -5.31
C ASP A 169 -2.81 -3.55 -6.79
N ILE A 170 -1.57 -3.18 -7.13
CA ILE A 170 -1.05 -3.15 -8.49
C ILE A 170 -0.70 -4.58 -8.92
N SER A 171 -1.14 -4.96 -10.12
CA SER A 171 -0.94 -6.30 -10.68
C SER A 171 0.53 -6.70 -10.65
N ASP A 172 0.83 -7.91 -10.16
CA ASP A 172 2.20 -8.41 -10.08
C ASP A 172 2.65 -9.04 -11.42
N PRO A 173 3.65 -8.48 -12.12
CA PRO A 173 4.11 -9.04 -13.38
C PRO A 173 5.21 -10.09 -13.21
N PHE A 174 5.69 -10.35 -11.99
CA PHE A 174 6.84 -11.23 -11.76
C PHE A 174 6.61 -12.64 -12.32
N GLY A 175 7.60 -13.18 -13.05
CA GLY A 175 7.48 -14.47 -13.74
C GLY A 175 6.64 -14.46 -15.03
N GLY A 176 5.96 -13.35 -15.34
CA GLY A 176 5.15 -13.19 -16.55
C GLY A 176 5.95 -12.83 -17.80
N ASN A 177 5.26 -12.84 -18.95
CA ASN A 177 5.83 -12.42 -20.23
C ASN A 177 5.83 -10.88 -20.37
N LEU A 178 6.43 -10.36 -21.45
CA LEU A 178 6.50 -8.91 -21.70
C LEU A 178 5.13 -8.23 -21.70
N GLN A 179 4.08 -8.88 -22.22
CA GLN A 179 2.72 -8.33 -22.23
C GLN A 179 2.18 -8.10 -20.81
N THR A 180 2.47 -9.00 -19.88
CA THR A 180 2.11 -8.81 -18.47
C THR A 180 2.77 -7.56 -17.89
N TYR A 181 4.06 -7.35 -18.17
CA TYR A 181 4.78 -6.14 -17.73
C TYR A 181 4.22 -4.87 -18.38
N GLN A 182 3.89 -4.91 -19.67
CA GLN A 182 3.26 -3.77 -20.37
C GLN A 182 1.89 -3.42 -19.77
N ASN A 183 1.09 -4.43 -19.43
CA ASN A 183 -0.22 -4.22 -18.79
C ASN A 183 -0.06 -3.60 -17.40
N THR A 184 0.86 -4.12 -16.56
CA THR A 184 1.21 -3.51 -15.27
C THR A 184 1.74 -2.09 -15.46
N LEU A 185 2.58 -1.84 -16.46
CA LEU A 185 3.10 -0.50 -16.73
C LEU A 185 1.97 0.46 -17.13
N LYS A 186 0.99 0.01 -17.92
CA LYS A 186 -0.20 0.80 -18.29
C LYS A 186 -1.06 1.12 -17.05
N GLU A 187 -1.27 0.14 -16.18
CA GLU A 187 -1.96 0.33 -14.91
C GLU A 187 -1.23 1.37 -14.04
N LEU A 188 0.09 1.22 -13.86
CA LEU A 188 0.91 2.20 -13.13
C LEU A 188 0.80 3.60 -13.75
N ASP A 189 0.92 3.70 -15.07
CA ASP A 189 0.88 4.97 -15.80
C ASP A 189 -0.40 5.79 -15.51
N GLN A 190 -1.56 5.12 -15.46
CA GLN A 190 -2.84 5.72 -15.12
C GLN A 190 -2.85 6.25 -13.68
N HIS A 191 -2.34 5.47 -12.72
CA HIS A 191 -2.32 5.87 -11.31
C HIS A 191 -1.27 6.95 -11.04
N ILE A 192 -0.15 6.96 -11.78
CA ILE A 192 0.83 8.05 -11.74
C ILE A 192 0.21 9.36 -12.27
N ASP A 193 -0.66 9.32 -13.28
CA ASP A 193 -1.39 10.52 -13.72
C ASP A 193 -2.31 11.07 -12.62
N LEU A 194 -3.02 10.18 -11.91
CA LEU A 194 -3.86 10.57 -10.78
C LEU A 194 -3.01 11.10 -9.62
N LEU A 195 -1.86 10.48 -9.33
CA LEU A 195 -0.91 10.95 -8.33
C LEU A 195 -0.45 12.37 -8.63
N ILE A 196 -0.03 12.64 -9.87
CA ILE A 196 0.43 13.96 -10.30
C ILE A 196 -0.68 15.01 -10.15
N LYS A 197 -1.94 14.65 -10.48
CA LYS A 197 -3.09 15.56 -10.27
C LYS A 197 -3.34 15.87 -8.80
N LYS A 198 -3.14 14.90 -7.91
CA LYS A 198 -3.40 15.04 -6.47
C LYS A 198 -2.32 15.84 -5.72
N ILE A 199 -1.07 15.80 -6.19
CA ILE A 199 0.07 16.46 -5.52
C ILE A 199 0.42 17.84 -6.11
N LYS A 200 -0.23 18.25 -7.19
CA LYS A 200 -0.14 19.60 -7.76
C LYS A 200 -1.17 20.51 -7.10
#